data_AF-A0A2K3JI93-F1
#
_entry.id   AF-A0A2K3JI93-F1
#
_cell.length_a   1.000
_cell.length_b   1.000
_cell.length_c   1.000
_cell.angle_alpha   90.00
_cell.angle_beta   90.00
_cell.angle_gamma   90.00
#
_symmetry.space_group_name_H-M   'P 1'
#
loop_
_entity.id
_entity.type
_entity.pdbx_description
1 polymer ?
#
loop_
_entity_poly.entity_id
_entity_poly.type
_entity_poly.pdbx_seq_one_letter_code
_entity_poly.pdbx_strand_id
1 'polypeptide(L)' 'MNDTVEKHDIEYVLSCFLDNCEVEVFGIYFGGKDRLRKTLNCLYEMIGENKFDSTVIIVNGDVFIEEFILNG' A
#
# COMPACT_ATOMS: atom_id res chain seq x y z
N MET A 1 -10.75 4.30 -5.00
CA MET A 1 -9.74 3.78 -4.06
C MET A 1 -10.31 2.80 -3.04
N ASN A 2 -11.63 2.68 -2.86
CA ASN A 2 -12.20 2.03 -1.67
C ASN A 2 -11.94 0.53 -1.48
N ASP A 3 -11.56 -0.23 -2.51
CA ASP A 3 -11.32 -1.69 -2.34
C ASP A 3 -10.11 -2.20 -3.15
N THR A 4 -9.25 -1.33 -3.68
CA THR A 4 -8.18 -1.78 -4.60
C THR A 4 -7.13 -2.62 -3.87
N VAL A 5 -6.78 -2.22 -2.65
CA VAL A 5 -5.85 -2.96 -1.79
C VAL A 5 -6.45 -4.33 -1.44
N GLU A 6 -7.74 -4.37 -1.10
CA GLU A 6 -8.47 -5.62 -0.78
C GLU A 6 -8.67 -6.54 -1.99
N LYS A 7 -8.74 -5.98 -3.21
CA LYS A 7 -8.85 -6.73 -4.46
C LYS A 7 -7.52 -7.27 -4.97
N HIS A 8 -6.42 -7.02 -4.26
CA HIS A 8 -5.06 -7.40 -4.65
C HIS A 8 -4.69 -6.96 -6.07
N ASP A 9 -5.26 -5.84 -6.57
CA ASP A 9 -4.97 -5.31 -7.90
C ASP A 9 -3.66 -4.51 -7.88
N ILE A 10 -2.56 -5.26 -7.84
CA ILE A 10 -1.19 -4.73 -7.75
C ILE A 10 -0.89 -3.77 -8.90
N GLU A 11 -1.34 -4.07 -10.12
CA GLU A 11 -1.00 -3.26 -11.28
C GLU A 11 -1.71 -1.91 -11.25
N TYR A 12 -2.97 -1.85 -10.78
CA TYR A 12 -3.61 -0.58 -10.51
C TYR A 12 -2.88 0.21 -9.42
N VAL A 13 -2.52 -0.43 -8.29
CA VAL A 13 -1.77 0.26 -7.21
C VAL A 13 -0.46 0.81 -7.74
N LEU A 14 0.32 0.03 -8.49
CA LEU A 14 1.58 0.48 -9.09
C LEU A 14 1.40 1.66 -10.05
N SER A 15 0.26 1.75 -10.74
CA SER A 15 -0.04 2.87 -11.64
C SER A 15 -0.16 4.22 -10.92
N CYS A 16 -0.43 4.21 -9.62
CA CYS A 16 -0.53 5.43 -8.80
C CYS A 16 0.85 6.00 -8.40
N PHE A 17 1.94 5.28 -8.62
CA PHE A 17 3.29 5.69 -8.22
C PHE A 17 4.12 6.16 -9.41
N LEU A 18 5.10 7.03 -9.15
CA LEU A 18 6.14 7.36 -10.12
C LEU A 18 7.14 6.20 -10.28
N ASP A 19 7.81 6.14 -11.43
CA ASP A 19 8.77 5.05 -11.71
C ASP A 19 9.95 5.05 -10.73
N ASN A 20 10.34 6.23 -10.23
CA ASN A 20 11.39 6.46 -9.25
C ASN A 20 10.86 6.60 -7.80
N CYS A 21 9.67 6.09 -7.50
CA CYS A 21 9.13 6.15 -6.14
C CYS A 21 10.08 5.55 -5.10
N GLU A 22 10.06 6.10 -3.90
CA GLU A 22 10.73 5.52 -2.74
C GLU A 22 9.69 4.88 -1.83
N VAL A 23 10.04 3.74 -1.25
CA VAL A 23 9.14 2.97 -0.41
C VAL A 23 9.91 2.57 0.83
N GLU A 24 9.27 2.75 1.98
CA GLU A 24 9.76 2.32 3.28
C GLU A 24 8.78 1.29 3.85
N VAL A 25 9.28 0.11 4.22
CA VAL A 25 8.48 -0.89 4.94
C VAL A 25 9.30 -1.44 6.10
N PHE A 26 8.74 -1.38 7.30
CA PHE A 26 9.40 -1.78 8.55
C PHE A 26 10.81 -1.14 8.74
N GLY A 27 10.96 0.13 8.34
CA GLY A 27 12.24 0.86 8.42
C GLY A 27 13.26 0.52 7.32
N ILE A 28 12.89 -0.33 6.35
CA ILE A 28 13.74 -0.70 5.21
C ILE A 28 13.33 0.13 3.99
N TYR A 29 14.29 0.87 3.42
CA TYR A 29 14.10 1.71 2.25
C TYR A 29 14.44 0.99 0.94
N PHE A 30 13.63 1.22 -0.08
CA PHE A 30 13.89 0.76 -1.43
C PHE A 30 13.29 1.71 -2.49
N GLY A 31 14.00 1.82 -3.61
CA GLY A 31 13.57 2.62 -4.75
C GLY A 31 12.96 1.79 -5.88
N GLY A 32 11.96 2.36 -6.52
CA GLY A 32 11.38 1.94 -7.79
C GLY A 32 10.18 1.00 -7.68
N LYS A 33 9.35 1.03 -8.73
CA LYS A 33 8.14 0.20 -8.85
C LYS A 33 8.39 -1.30 -8.77
N ASP A 34 9.53 -1.78 -9.25
CA ASP A 34 9.86 -3.22 -9.19
C ASP A 34 9.97 -3.73 -7.75
N ARG A 35 10.47 -2.89 -6.84
CA ARG A 35 10.56 -3.24 -5.43
C ARG A 35 9.24 -3.03 -4.71
N LEU A 36 8.50 -1.96 -5.04
CA LEU A 36 7.12 -1.77 -4.58
C LEU A 36 6.24 -2.98 -4.91
N ARG A 37 6.35 -3.54 -6.13
CA ARG A 37 5.61 -4.73 -6.55
C ARG A 37 5.90 -5.93 -5.64
N LYS A 38 7.17 -6.21 -5.35
CA LYS A 38 7.56 -7.33 -4.47
C LYS A 38 7.05 -7.14 -3.05
N THR A 39 7.11 -5.92 -2.56
CA THR A 39 6.61 -5.54 -1.25
C THR A 39 5.10 -5.73 -1.14
N LEU A 40 4.32 -5.27 -2.14
CA LEU A 40 2.87 -5.47 -2.16
C LEU A 40 2.49 -6.95 -2.21
N ASN A 41 3.20 -7.76 -3.01
CA ASN A 41 2.97 -9.21 -3.03
C ASN A 41 3.21 -9.84 -1.65
N CYS A 42 4.34 -9.52 -1.01
CA CYS A 42 4.66 -10.03 0.32
C CYS A 42 3.64 -9.55 1.37
N LEU A 43 3.21 -8.30 1.28
CA LEU A 43 2.19 -7.72 2.15
C LEU A 43 0.86 -8.48 2.02
N TYR A 44 0.39 -8.74 0.80
CA TYR A 44 -0.85 -9.48 0.58
C TYR A 44 -0.77 -10.95 1.01
N GLU A 45 0.38 -11.61 0.82
CA GLU A 45 0.61 -12.95 1.36
C GLU A 45 0.55 -12.99 2.89
N MET A 46 1.05 -11.96 3.56
CA MET A 46 1.05 -11.88 5.03
C MET A 46 -0.33 -11.52 5.60
N ILE A 47 -1.09 -10.68 4.89
CA ILE A 47 -2.36 -10.15 5.36
C ILE A 47 -3.54 -11.07 4.97
N GLY A 48 -3.38 -12.03 4.07
CA GLY A 48 -4.42 -13.01 3.77
C GLY A 48 -5.72 -12.36 3.27
N GLU A 49 -6.89 -12.84 3.74
CA GLU A 49 -8.21 -12.27 3.38
C GLU A 49 -8.70 -11.17 4.36
N ASN A 50 -7.80 -10.61 5.19
CA ASN A 50 -8.20 -9.58 6.16
C ASN A 50 -8.75 -8.33 5.45
N LYS A 51 -9.80 -7.76 6.03
CA LYS A 51 -10.36 -6.47 5.60
C LYS A 51 -9.60 -5.31 6.24
N PHE A 52 -9.45 -4.25 5.47
CA PHE A 52 -8.80 -3.02 5.92
C PHE A 52 -9.87 -1.99 6.25
N ASP A 53 -10.24 -1.91 7.52
CA ASP A 53 -11.18 -0.89 7.96
C ASP A 53 -10.41 0.41 8.23
N SER A 54 -10.52 1.36 7.30
CA SER A 54 -9.93 2.69 7.41
C SER A 54 -10.50 3.43 8.62
N THR A 55 -9.62 3.90 9.51
CA THR A 55 -10.01 4.60 10.75
C THR A 55 -9.69 6.09 10.70
N VAL A 56 -8.57 6.45 10.07
CA VAL A 56 -8.08 7.83 10.01
C VAL A 56 -7.56 8.08 8.60
N ILE A 57 -8.07 9.15 7.96
CA ILE A 57 -7.56 9.66 6.69
C ILE A 57 -7.18 11.12 6.90
N ILE A 58 -5.91 11.46 6.64
CA ILE A 58 -5.38 12.81 6.75
C ILE A 58 -4.75 13.19 5.40
N VAL A 59 -5.14 14.36 4.89
CA VAL A 59 -4.50 14.97 3.74
C VAL A 59 -3.90 16.31 4.17
N ASN A 60 -2.59 16.44 4.02
CA ASN A 60 -1.85 17.66 4.37
C ASN A 60 -0.91 18.06 3.22
N GLY A 61 -1.40 18.95 2.36
CA GLY A 61 -0.70 19.30 1.11
C GLY A 61 -0.57 18.07 0.21
N ASP A 62 0.66 17.72 -0.13
CA ASP A 62 0.99 16.55 -0.97
C ASP A 62 1.15 15.25 -0.16
N VAL A 63 0.86 15.29 1.15
CA VAL A 63 0.97 14.12 2.04
C VAL A 63 -0.42 13.53 2.27
N PHE A 64 -0.56 12.25 1.92
CA PHE A 64 -1.71 11.41 2.25
C PHE A 64 -1.29 10.40 3.34
N ILE A 65 -2.03 10.36 4.44
CA ILE A 65 -1.84 9.41 5.53
C ILE A 65 -3.16 8.67 5.75
N GLU A 66 -3.09 7.35 5.80
CA GLU A 66 -4.24 6.51 6.11
C GLU A 66 -3.86 5.44 7.14
N GLU A 67 -4.69 5.30 8.16
CA GLU A 67 -4.58 4.27 9.19
C GLU A 67 -5.71 3.25 9.01
N PHE A 68 -5.37 1.98 9.21
CA PHE A 68 -6.31 0.87 9.05
C PHE A 68 -6.28 -0.03 10.29
N ILE A 69 -7.45 -0.58 10.63
CA ILE A 69 -7.55 -1.77 11.47
C ILE A 69 -7.66 -2.99 10.56
N LEU A 70 -6.85 -4.00 10.83
CA LEU A 70 -6.95 -5.30 10.16
C LEU A 70 -7.97 -6.16 10.90
N ASN A 71 -9.03 -6.56 10.20
CA ASN A 71 -10.06 -7.45 10.73
C ASN A 71 -10.11 -8.74 9.89
N GLY A 72 -10.02 -9.88 10.57
CA GLY A 72 -10.07 -11.23 9.99
C GLY A 72 -11.29 -12.03 10.42
#